data_AF-B0DNB1-F1
#
_entry.id   AF-B0DNB1-F1
#
_cell.length_a   1.000
_cell.length_b   1.000
_cell.length_c   1.000
_cell.angle_alpha   90.00
_cell.angle_beta   90.00
_cell.angle_gamma   90.00
#
_symmetry.space_group_name_H-M   'P 1'
#
loop_
_entity.id
_entity.type
_entity.pdbx_description
1 polymer ?
#
loop_
_entity_poly.entity_id
_entity_poly.type
_entity_poly.pdbx_seq_one_letter_code
_entity_poly.pdbx_strand_id
1 'polypeptide(L)'
;MAFPIRSVTDPLVHHGRHFGRTVHAFCNIRTLINNGILRLGELADQPDESFSAEERREHKIFTALLQSVAGLEERLLTGSEEETGFIAELLRKGASGARGDDTKSLKGAILDWITPKGQALNPPLARNVKVDRGFHHERTGALLCPTDLDWSNPETKEQLKSGELLVSGDRWPVFLYAGCSFDSEEPWNGLLRNPLLICAFKHVFTSPSSVDKEPKATRSGNARIHGMRSVTAGSIAYIATQVRFALCSSPVFSRTDMVTDSERFFSSILELLEDPREAREVHDLYVWWNR
;
A
#
# COMPACT_ATOMS: atom_id res chain seq x y z
N MET A 1 34.60 -21.48 15.50
CA MET A 1 33.75 -20.71 14.57
C MET A 1 32.52 -20.26 15.34
N ALA A 2 32.45 -18.98 15.69
CA ALA A 2 31.25 -18.41 16.31
C ALA A 2 30.19 -18.23 15.22
N PHE A 3 29.05 -18.90 15.37
CA PHE A 3 27.87 -18.58 14.58
C PHE A 3 27.48 -17.14 14.87
N PRO A 4 27.17 -16.31 13.85
CA PRO A 4 26.71 -14.96 14.11
C PRO A 4 25.36 -15.05 14.84
N ILE A 5 25.31 -14.53 16.05
CA ILE A 5 24.07 -14.27 16.79
C ILE A 5 23.23 -13.39 15.87
N ARG A 6 22.18 -13.94 15.26
CA ARG A 6 21.18 -13.13 14.56
C ARG A 6 20.71 -12.09 15.57
N SER A 7 20.85 -10.80 15.27
CA SER A 7 20.16 -9.79 16.06
C SER A 7 18.66 -10.08 15.91
N VAL A 8 18.05 -10.60 16.97
CA VAL A 8 16.61 -10.82 17.00
C VAL A 8 16.02 -9.42 16.95
N THR A 9 15.44 -9.07 15.80
CA THR A 9 14.80 -7.77 15.63
C THR A 9 13.63 -7.74 16.60
N ASP A 10 13.45 -6.62 17.31
CA ASP A 10 12.40 -6.48 18.31
C ASP A 10 11.02 -6.88 17.72
N PRO A 11 10.21 -7.71 18.41
CA PRO A 11 8.91 -8.13 17.93
C PRO A 11 7.99 -6.97 17.50
N LEU A 12 8.05 -5.81 18.17
CA LEU A 12 7.24 -4.65 17.79
C LEU A 12 7.65 -4.08 16.42
N VAL A 13 8.93 -4.15 16.06
CA VAL A 13 9.37 -3.81 14.70
C VAL A 13 8.74 -4.78 13.70
N HIS A 14 8.69 -6.06 14.03
CA HIS A 14 8.06 -7.07 13.18
C HIS A 14 6.54 -6.85 13.03
N HIS A 15 5.82 -6.55 14.11
CA HIS A 15 4.40 -6.20 14.06
C HIS A 15 4.14 -4.92 13.27
N GLY A 16 4.97 -3.89 13.46
CA GLY A 16 4.90 -2.65 12.67
C GLY A 16 5.03 -2.89 11.17
N ARG A 17 5.89 -3.83 10.74
CA ARG A 17 6.01 -4.22 9.33
C ARG A 17 4.69 -4.77 8.77
N HIS A 18 4.00 -5.63 9.52
CA HIS A 18 2.73 -6.21 9.08
C HIS A 18 1.60 -5.20 9.09
N PHE A 19 1.49 -4.44 10.18
CA PHE A 19 0.49 -3.41 10.36
C PHE A 19 0.53 -2.39 9.22
N GLY A 20 1.72 -1.90 8.87
CA GLY A 20 1.88 -0.95 7.75
C GLY A 20 1.52 -1.53 6.38
N ARG A 21 1.62 -2.85 6.19
CA ARG A 21 1.28 -3.53 4.93
C ARG A 21 -0.19 -3.91 4.81
N THR A 22 -0.89 -4.10 5.93
CA THR A 22 -2.22 -4.75 5.94
C THR A 22 -3.31 -3.89 6.55
N VAL A 23 -2.96 -2.90 7.35
CA VAL A 23 -3.93 -1.99 7.98
C VAL A 23 -3.76 -0.60 7.38
N HIS A 24 -2.68 0.12 7.72
CA HIS A 24 -2.52 1.49 7.29
C HIS A 24 -1.06 1.88 7.05
N ALA A 25 -0.73 2.26 5.82
CA ALA A 25 0.65 2.47 5.39
C ALA A 25 1.22 3.86 5.73
N PHE A 26 0.34 4.86 5.93
CA PHE A 26 0.74 6.26 6.07
C PHE A 26 0.48 6.86 7.46
N CYS A 27 -0.13 6.10 8.39
CA CYS A 27 -0.63 6.65 9.65
C CYS A 27 0.50 7.19 10.52
N ASN A 28 0.22 8.25 11.28
CA ASN A 28 1.10 8.69 12.34
C ASN A 28 0.89 7.82 13.59
N ILE A 29 1.69 6.76 13.71
CA ILE A 29 1.55 5.76 14.79
C ILE A 29 1.61 6.38 16.19
N ARG A 30 2.40 7.45 16.39
CA ARG A 30 2.47 8.09 17.71
C ARG A 30 1.17 8.80 18.05
N THR A 31 0.63 9.60 17.13
CA THR A 31 -0.67 10.26 17.30
C THR A 31 -1.78 9.23 17.47
N LEU A 32 -1.78 8.18 16.64
CA LEU A 32 -2.74 7.08 16.71
C LEU A 32 -2.78 6.42 18.11
N ILE A 33 -1.60 6.13 18.67
CA ILE A 33 -1.49 5.52 20.00
C ILE A 33 -1.96 6.49 21.09
N ASN A 34 -1.51 7.75 21.05
CA ASN A 34 -1.89 8.75 22.06
C ASN A 34 -3.41 8.99 22.06
N ASN A 35 -4.01 9.19 20.89
CA ASN A 35 -5.47 9.35 20.74
C ASN A 35 -6.21 8.07 21.18
N GLY A 36 -5.65 6.89 20.86
CA GLY A 36 -6.20 5.61 21.26
C GLY A 36 -6.21 5.40 22.78
N ILE A 37 -5.14 5.75 23.48
CA ILE A 37 -5.06 5.67 24.95
C ILE A 37 -6.08 6.61 25.59
N LEU A 38 -6.17 7.86 25.11
CA LEU A 38 -7.20 8.80 25.58
C LEU A 38 -8.60 8.23 25.40
N ARG A 39 -8.84 7.55 24.28
CA ARG A 39 -10.12 6.92 23.97
C ARG A 39 -10.46 5.69 24.81
N LEU A 40 -9.45 4.95 25.28
CA LEU A 40 -9.63 3.82 26.20
C LEU A 40 -9.72 4.25 27.68
N GLY A 41 -9.20 5.44 28.01
CA GLY A 41 -9.20 5.98 29.37
C GLY A 41 -10.23 7.09 29.55
N GLU A 42 -9.77 8.34 29.42
CA GLU A 42 -10.54 9.55 29.75
C GLU A 42 -11.83 9.70 28.94
N LEU A 43 -11.87 9.17 27.72
CA LEU A 43 -13.02 9.29 26.82
C LEU A 43 -13.80 7.98 26.65
N ALA A 44 -13.57 6.98 27.51
CA ALA A 44 -14.19 5.65 27.39
C ALA A 44 -15.73 5.70 27.49
N ASP A 45 -16.26 6.62 28.29
CA ASP A 45 -17.71 6.79 28.48
C ASP A 45 -18.38 7.66 27.40
N GLN A 46 -17.59 8.24 26.48
CA GLN A 46 -18.16 9.06 25.41
C GLN A 46 -18.73 8.18 24.29
N PRO A 47 -19.98 8.46 23.83
CA PRO A 47 -20.59 7.70 22.75
C PRO A 47 -19.85 7.90 21.42
N ASP A 48 -19.86 6.90 20.54
CA ASP A 48 -19.13 6.97 19.26
C ASP A 48 -19.58 8.18 18.40
N GLU A 49 -20.85 8.57 18.50
CA GLU A 49 -21.44 9.70 17.79
C GLU A 49 -20.90 11.08 18.22
N SER A 50 -20.24 11.19 19.39
CA SER A 50 -19.61 12.46 19.79
C SER A 50 -18.29 12.72 19.07
N PHE A 51 -17.75 11.71 18.37
CA PHE A 51 -16.50 11.81 17.62
C PHE A 51 -16.76 12.08 16.14
N SER A 52 -15.89 12.87 15.53
CA SER A 52 -15.86 13.10 14.09
C SER A 52 -15.67 11.79 13.32
N ALA A 53 -16.04 11.78 12.03
CA ALA A 53 -15.81 10.63 11.16
C ALA A 53 -14.32 10.25 11.08
N GLU A 54 -13.43 11.23 11.15
CA GLU A 54 -11.98 11.03 11.15
C GLU A 54 -11.50 10.34 12.43
N GLU A 55 -11.88 10.84 13.61
CA GLU A 55 -11.53 10.23 14.90
C GLU A 55 -12.06 8.79 15.02
N ARG A 56 -13.25 8.51 14.48
CA ARG A 56 -13.80 7.14 14.42
C ARG A 56 -12.98 6.22 13.51
N ARG A 57 -12.50 6.72 12.36
CA ARG A 57 -11.59 5.97 11.49
C ARG A 57 -10.24 5.73 12.15
N GLU A 58 -9.65 6.74 12.78
CA GLU A 58 -8.41 6.60 13.54
C GLU A 58 -8.57 5.55 14.64
N HIS A 59 -9.67 5.57 15.38
CA HIS A 59 -9.91 4.58 16.43
C HIS A 59 -10.03 3.16 15.88
N LYS A 60 -10.70 2.95 14.73
CA LYS A 60 -10.72 1.63 14.06
C LYS A 60 -9.32 1.14 13.71
N ILE A 61 -8.46 2.03 13.20
CA ILE A 61 -7.06 1.72 12.88
C ILE A 61 -6.29 1.36 14.17
N PHE A 62 -6.53 2.08 15.26
CA PHE A 62 -5.94 1.80 16.57
C PHE A 62 -6.40 0.45 17.13
N THR A 63 -7.69 0.11 17.06
CA THR A 63 -8.20 -1.20 17.46
C THR A 63 -7.56 -2.33 16.64
N ALA A 64 -7.39 -2.14 15.34
CA ALA A 64 -6.69 -3.11 14.49
C ALA A 64 -5.20 -3.27 14.89
N LEU A 65 -4.54 -2.18 15.34
CA LEU A 65 -3.19 -2.25 15.90
C LEU A 65 -3.16 -3.10 17.18
N LEU A 66 -4.08 -2.87 18.12
CA LEU A 66 -4.18 -3.65 19.37
C LEU A 66 -4.40 -5.15 19.09
N GLN A 67 -5.28 -5.47 18.16
CA GLN A 67 -5.54 -6.86 17.74
C GLN A 67 -4.32 -7.53 17.09
N SER A 68 -3.40 -6.75 16.51
CA SER A 68 -2.21 -7.28 15.85
C SER A 68 -1.06 -7.65 16.80
N VAL A 69 -1.10 -7.17 18.04
CA VAL A 69 -0.03 -7.36 19.05
C VAL A 69 -0.64 -7.79 20.38
N ALA A 70 -0.49 -9.07 20.72
CA ALA A 70 -1.00 -9.61 21.98
C ALA A 70 -0.44 -8.84 23.20
N GLY A 71 -1.32 -8.44 24.12
CA GLY A 71 -0.97 -7.71 25.34
C GLY A 71 -0.57 -6.24 25.12
N LEU A 72 -0.71 -5.70 23.90
CA LEU A 72 -0.37 -4.30 23.64
C LEU A 72 -1.29 -3.33 24.36
N GLU A 73 -2.59 -3.64 24.45
CA GLU A 73 -3.56 -2.78 25.14
C GLU A 73 -3.19 -2.57 26.62
N GLU A 74 -2.95 -3.66 27.35
CA GLU A 74 -2.51 -3.61 28.75
C GLU A 74 -1.19 -2.82 28.88
N ARG A 75 -0.19 -3.11 28.04
CA ARG A 75 1.09 -2.37 28.05
C ARG A 75 0.92 -0.87 27.82
N LEU A 76 0.00 -0.46 26.95
CA LEU A 76 -0.24 0.96 26.67
C LEU A 76 -1.02 1.64 27.81
N LEU A 77 -1.92 0.93 28.49
CA LEU A 77 -2.71 1.46 29.60
C LEU A 77 -1.93 1.54 30.92
N THR A 78 -1.00 0.60 31.16
CA THR A 78 -0.20 0.57 32.40
C THR A 78 1.20 1.15 32.24
N GLY A 79 1.65 1.36 31.00
CA GLY A 79 3.00 1.84 30.67
C GLY A 79 3.18 3.33 30.93
N SER A 80 4.43 3.75 31.06
CA SER A 80 4.76 5.18 31.14
C SER A 80 4.66 5.86 29.77
N GLU A 81 4.70 7.20 29.76
CA GLU A 81 4.76 7.96 28.51
C GLU A 81 6.01 7.61 27.69
N GLU A 82 7.14 7.36 28.36
CA GLU A 82 8.38 6.93 27.71
C GLU A 82 8.25 5.54 27.08
N GLU A 83 7.62 4.58 27.78
CA GLU A 83 7.38 3.24 27.22
C GLU A 83 6.46 3.33 26.00
N THR A 84 5.37 4.11 26.10
CA THR A 84 4.44 4.37 25.00
C THR A 84 5.17 4.97 23.79
N GLY A 85 6.04 5.97 24.03
CA GLY A 85 6.88 6.57 23.00
C GLY A 85 7.84 5.57 22.35
N PHE A 86 8.44 4.67 23.13
CA PHE A 86 9.32 3.62 22.64
C PHE A 86 8.58 2.58 21.78
N ILE A 87 7.39 2.14 22.21
CA ILE A 87 6.53 1.23 21.45
C ILE A 87 6.16 1.85 20.10
N ALA A 88 5.71 3.12 20.10
CA ALA A 88 5.36 3.84 18.89
C ALA A 88 6.54 3.92 17.90
N GLU A 89 7.76 4.17 18.40
CA GLU A 89 8.97 4.24 17.58
C GLU A 89 9.32 2.90 16.94
N LEU A 90 9.23 1.79 17.69
CA LEU A 90 9.50 0.45 17.15
C LEU A 90 8.50 0.04 16.06
N LEU A 91 7.20 0.28 16.29
CA LEU A 91 6.15 0.03 15.30
C LEU A 91 6.37 0.89 14.05
N ARG A 92 6.68 2.18 14.22
CA ARG A 92 6.98 3.11 13.12
C ARG A 92 8.21 2.68 12.33
N LYS A 93 9.28 2.25 12.99
CA LYS A 93 10.48 1.69 12.37
C LYS A 93 10.15 0.44 11.55
N GLY A 94 9.28 -0.41 12.07
CA GLY A 94 8.74 -1.57 11.36
C GLY A 94 8.03 -1.16 10.07
N ALA A 95 6.97 -0.34 10.17
CA ALA A 95 6.14 0.07 9.05
C ALA A 95 6.95 0.77 7.95
N SER A 96 7.79 1.74 8.32
CA SER A 96 8.66 2.47 7.40
C SER A 96 9.72 1.58 6.75
N GLY A 97 10.33 0.67 7.52
CA GLY A 97 11.29 -0.28 7.02
C GLY A 97 10.69 -1.25 6.01
N ALA A 98 9.49 -1.81 6.29
CA ALA A 98 8.76 -2.66 5.35
C ALA A 98 8.49 -1.93 4.04
N ARG A 99 7.95 -0.70 4.11
CA ARG A 99 7.70 0.12 2.93
C ARG A 99 8.96 0.37 2.11
N GLY A 100 10.08 0.71 2.75
CA GLY A 100 11.35 0.92 2.08
C GLY A 100 11.88 -0.33 1.36
N ASP A 101 11.80 -1.48 2.02
CA ASP A 101 12.22 -2.78 1.45
C ASP A 101 11.37 -3.15 0.23
N ASP A 102 10.05 -3.02 0.35
CA ASP A 102 9.09 -3.38 -0.69
C ASP A 102 9.25 -2.45 -1.91
N THR A 103 9.38 -1.14 -1.66
CA THR A 103 9.70 -0.12 -2.67
C THR A 103 10.96 -0.48 -3.46
N LYS A 104 12.04 -0.83 -2.75
CA LYS A 104 13.33 -1.17 -3.35
C LYS A 104 13.20 -2.44 -4.21
N SER A 105 12.49 -3.45 -3.70
CA SER A 105 12.37 -4.74 -4.37
C SER A 105 11.48 -4.69 -5.61
N LEU A 106 10.39 -3.92 -5.58
CA LEU A 106 9.46 -3.76 -6.71
C LEU A 106 10.01 -2.88 -7.83
N LYS A 107 10.94 -1.96 -7.51
CA LYS A 107 11.49 -1.00 -8.47
C LYS A 107 12.01 -1.66 -9.75
N GLY A 108 12.73 -2.77 -9.64
CA GLY A 108 13.22 -3.51 -10.81
C GLY A 108 12.19 -4.47 -11.38
N ALA A 109 11.52 -5.23 -10.50
CA ALA A 109 10.60 -6.30 -10.88
C ALA A 109 9.41 -5.80 -11.71
N ILE A 110 8.91 -4.60 -11.43
CA ILE A 110 7.79 -4.01 -12.18
C ILE A 110 8.09 -3.90 -13.68
N LEU A 111 9.35 -3.65 -14.06
CA LEU A 111 9.74 -3.53 -15.46
C LEU A 111 9.62 -4.87 -16.19
N ASP A 112 9.93 -5.97 -15.51
CA ASP A 112 9.81 -7.31 -16.08
C ASP A 112 8.34 -7.63 -16.37
N TRP A 113 7.43 -7.23 -15.49
CA TRP A 113 5.99 -7.52 -15.64
C TRP A 113 5.28 -6.65 -16.67
N ILE A 114 5.73 -5.40 -16.85
CA ILE A 114 5.15 -4.51 -17.86
C ILE A 114 5.79 -4.66 -19.24
N THR A 115 6.90 -5.39 -19.37
CA THR A 115 7.54 -5.65 -20.67
C THR A 115 6.74 -6.72 -21.42
N PRO A 116 6.23 -6.44 -22.63
CA PRO A 116 5.55 -7.46 -23.43
C PRO A 116 6.46 -8.66 -23.73
N LYS A 117 5.89 -9.87 -23.75
CA LYS A 117 6.66 -11.11 -24.00
C LYS A 117 7.40 -11.03 -25.33
N GLY A 118 8.70 -11.31 -25.29
CA GLY A 118 9.57 -11.30 -26.47
C GLY A 118 9.94 -9.90 -27.00
N GLN A 119 9.59 -8.84 -26.27
CA GLN A 119 9.90 -7.46 -26.63
C GLN A 119 10.79 -6.81 -25.56
N ALA A 120 11.26 -5.60 -25.85
CA ALA A 120 11.95 -4.73 -24.92
C ALA A 120 11.16 -3.43 -24.75
N LEU A 121 11.32 -2.77 -23.60
CA LEU A 121 10.83 -1.40 -23.41
C LEU A 121 11.63 -0.46 -24.31
N ASN A 122 10.94 0.50 -24.93
CA ASN A 122 11.53 1.47 -25.82
C ASN A 122 11.11 2.90 -25.41
N PRO A 123 12.04 3.76 -24.98
CA PRO A 123 13.45 3.46 -24.73
C PRO A 123 13.65 2.47 -23.56
N PRO A 124 14.79 1.76 -23.46
CA PRO A 124 15.07 0.89 -22.32
C PRO A 124 15.04 1.66 -21.00
N LEU A 125 14.36 1.11 -19.99
CA LEU A 125 14.27 1.72 -18.66
C LEU A 125 15.27 1.12 -17.67
N ALA A 126 15.95 1.97 -16.92
CA ALA A 126 16.86 1.53 -15.86
C ALA A 126 16.09 0.86 -14.71
N ARG A 127 16.63 -0.25 -14.18
CA ARG A 127 16.00 -1.01 -13.08
C ARG A 127 16.07 -0.31 -11.72
N ASN A 128 17.12 0.49 -11.50
CA ASN A 128 17.43 1.13 -10.21
C ASN A 128 17.12 2.64 -10.17
N VAL A 129 16.93 3.27 -11.34
CA VAL A 129 16.62 4.69 -11.50
C VAL A 129 15.24 4.84 -12.14
N LYS A 130 14.46 5.82 -11.68
CA LYS A 130 13.06 6.00 -12.13
C LYS A 130 12.83 7.25 -12.99
N VAL A 131 13.84 8.09 -13.21
CA VAL A 131 13.67 9.43 -13.84
C VAL A 131 12.93 9.36 -15.18
N ASP A 132 13.20 8.36 -16.00
CA ASP A 132 12.58 8.19 -17.32
C ASP A 132 11.25 7.44 -17.29
N ARG A 133 10.72 7.07 -16.11
CA ARG A 133 9.42 6.39 -15.96
C ARG A 133 8.27 7.40 -15.90
N GLY A 134 7.10 6.95 -15.44
CA GLY A 134 5.91 7.78 -15.37
C GLY A 134 5.49 8.26 -16.76
N PHE A 135 5.10 9.53 -16.85
CA PHE A 135 4.66 10.17 -18.08
C PHE A 135 5.80 10.50 -19.05
N HIS A 136 7.07 10.22 -18.70
CA HIS A 136 8.21 10.37 -19.60
C HIS A 136 8.44 9.15 -20.52
N HIS A 137 7.71 8.05 -20.32
CA HIS A 137 7.83 6.84 -21.14
C HIS A 137 6.47 6.24 -21.49
N GLU A 138 6.31 5.86 -22.75
CA GLU A 138 5.04 5.40 -23.35
C GLU A 138 4.33 4.31 -22.51
N ARG A 139 5.06 3.24 -22.16
CA ARG A 139 4.49 2.12 -21.40
C ARG A 139 4.06 2.48 -19.98
N THR A 140 4.88 3.19 -19.21
CA THR A 140 4.56 3.54 -17.82
C THR A 140 3.52 4.64 -17.76
N GLY A 141 3.55 5.59 -18.71
CA GLY A 141 2.59 6.66 -18.82
C GLY A 141 1.20 6.13 -19.16
N ALA A 142 1.10 5.20 -20.13
CA ALA A 142 -0.17 4.54 -20.47
C ALA A 142 -0.80 3.83 -19.27
N LEU A 143 0.00 3.17 -18.44
CA LEU A 143 -0.50 2.48 -17.23
C LEU A 143 -0.92 3.46 -16.12
N LEU A 144 -0.24 4.61 -16.01
CA LEU A 144 -0.52 5.63 -15.00
C LEU A 144 -1.55 6.66 -15.43
N CYS A 145 -1.99 6.65 -16.69
CA CYS A 145 -2.96 7.60 -17.20
C CYS A 145 -4.28 7.45 -16.42
N PRO A 146 -4.84 8.54 -15.88
CA PRO A 146 -6.16 8.57 -15.27
C PRO A 146 -7.24 8.01 -16.20
N THR A 147 -8.24 7.34 -15.62
CA THR A 147 -9.32 6.72 -16.39
C THR A 147 -10.22 7.70 -17.15
N ASP A 148 -10.20 8.97 -16.77
CA ASP A 148 -10.94 10.06 -17.40
C ASP A 148 -10.13 10.83 -18.46
N LEU A 149 -8.91 10.36 -18.77
CA LEU A 149 -8.05 10.94 -19.80
C LEU A 149 -7.72 9.92 -20.89
N ASP A 150 -7.52 10.42 -22.11
CA ASP A 150 -7.09 9.59 -23.23
C ASP A 150 -5.57 9.67 -23.41
N TRP A 151 -4.87 8.60 -23.05
CA TRP A 151 -3.42 8.52 -23.27
C TRP A 151 -3.06 8.58 -24.76
N SER A 152 -3.95 8.25 -25.70
CA SER A 152 -3.65 8.34 -27.13
C SER A 152 -3.56 9.78 -27.63
N ASN A 153 -4.15 10.74 -26.92
CA ASN A 153 -4.12 12.16 -27.24
C ASN A 153 -2.71 12.76 -26.95
N PRO A 154 -2.00 13.28 -27.98
CA PRO A 154 -0.69 13.90 -27.80
C PRO A 154 -0.68 15.10 -26.83
N GLU A 155 -1.76 15.88 -26.78
CA GLU A 155 -1.89 17.02 -25.87
C GLU A 155 -1.94 16.56 -24.41
N THR A 156 -2.74 15.53 -24.13
CA THR A 156 -2.81 14.89 -22.81
C THR A 156 -1.45 14.34 -22.38
N LYS A 157 -0.71 13.68 -23.28
CA LYS A 157 0.64 13.20 -22.98
C LYS A 157 1.58 14.34 -22.60
N GLU A 158 1.57 15.44 -23.36
CA GLU A 158 2.47 16.57 -23.12
C GLU A 158 2.13 17.30 -21.83
N GLN A 159 0.84 17.55 -21.55
CA GLN A 159 0.40 18.20 -20.31
C GLN A 159 0.74 17.37 -19.06
N LEU A 160 0.59 16.04 -19.12
CA LEU A 160 0.97 15.13 -18.03
C LEU A 160 2.50 15.07 -17.85
N LYS A 161 3.25 15.09 -18.96
CA LYS A 161 4.71 15.02 -18.96
C LYS A 161 5.36 16.32 -18.49
N SER A 162 4.81 17.47 -18.86
CA SER A 162 5.27 18.81 -18.46
C SER A 162 4.90 19.16 -17.02
N GLY A 163 3.87 18.49 -16.47
CA GLY A 163 3.30 18.79 -15.16
C GLY A 163 2.29 19.93 -15.18
N GLU A 164 1.89 20.41 -16.37
CA GLU A 164 0.79 21.37 -16.53
C GLU A 164 -0.54 20.78 -16.04
N LEU A 165 -0.77 19.49 -16.34
CA LEU A 165 -1.91 18.75 -15.82
C LEU A 165 -1.50 17.95 -14.58
N LEU A 166 -1.84 18.47 -13.41
CA LEU A 166 -1.65 17.77 -12.14
C LEU A 166 -2.72 16.69 -11.94
N VAL A 167 -2.27 15.47 -11.64
CA VAL A 167 -3.15 14.33 -11.35
C VAL A 167 -3.18 14.10 -9.84
N SER A 168 -4.30 14.48 -9.23
CA SER A 168 -4.58 14.21 -7.81
C SER A 168 -4.58 12.71 -7.49
N GLY A 169 -4.28 12.35 -6.25
CA GLY A 169 -4.23 10.95 -5.81
C GLY A 169 -5.56 10.19 -5.91
N ASP A 170 -6.69 10.89 -5.93
CA ASP A 170 -8.02 10.30 -6.13
C ASP A 170 -8.42 10.13 -7.60
N ARG A 171 -7.62 10.62 -8.56
CA ARG A 171 -7.81 10.34 -9.98
C ARG A 171 -7.09 9.05 -10.35
N TRP A 172 -7.86 7.97 -10.38
CA TRP A 172 -7.32 6.62 -10.46
C TRP A 172 -6.72 6.28 -11.82
N PRO A 173 -5.53 5.66 -11.83
CA PRO A 173 -4.86 5.25 -13.06
C PRO A 173 -5.46 3.96 -13.60
N VAL A 174 -5.41 3.81 -14.91
CA VAL A 174 -6.01 2.67 -15.61
C VAL A 174 -5.41 1.31 -15.22
N PHE A 175 -4.16 1.26 -14.69
CA PHE A 175 -3.56 -0.01 -14.24
C PHE A 175 -4.34 -0.69 -13.11
N LEU A 176 -5.24 0.00 -12.40
CA LEU A 176 -6.07 -0.64 -11.39
C LEU A 176 -7.06 -1.64 -12.01
N TYR A 177 -7.42 -1.43 -13.28
CA TYR A 177 -8.46 -2.20 -13.96
C TYR A 177 -7.89 -3.39 -14.71
N ALA A 178 -8.59 -4.52 -14.68
CA ALA A 178 -8.30 -5.67 -15.51
C ALA A 178 -8.28 -5.27 -16.99
N GLY A 179 -7.25 -5.70 -17.71
CA GLY A 179 -7.07 -5.31 -19.12
C GLY A 179 -6.74 -3.84 -19.35
N CYS A 180 -6.53 -3.04 -18.30
CA CYS A 180 -6.35 -1.59 -18.39
C CYS A 180 -7.50 -0.91 -19.16
N SER A 181 -8.74 -1.30 -18.84
CA SER A 181 -9.96 -0.76 -19.45
C SER A 181 -10.93 -0.35 -18.35
N PHE A 182 -11.39 0.91 -18.42
CA PHE A 182 -12.39 1.47 -17.52
C PHE A 182 -13.72 1.61 -18.25
N ASP A 183 -14.81 1.24 -17.57
CA ASP A 183 -16.17 1.42 -18.03
C ASP A 183 -16.88 2.39 -17.08
N SER A 184 -17.35 3.53 -17.60
CA SER A 184 -18.03 4.55 -16.80
C SER A 184 -19.43 4.12 -16.36
N GLU A 185 -20.06 3.19 -17.09
CA GLU A 185 -21.39 2.66 -16.75
C GLU A 185 -21.28 1.51 -15.73
N GLU A 186 -20.15 0.80 -15.72
CA GLU A 186 -19.83 -0.24 -14.74
C GLU A 186 -18.45 -0.02 -14.07
N PRO A 187 -18.29 1.00 -13.19
CA PRO A 187 -16.99 1.37 -12.61
C PRO A 187 -16.29 0.28 -11.79
N TRP A 188 -17.02 -0.72 -11.30
CA TRP A 188 -16.43 -1.87 -10.58
C TRP A 188 -15.88 -2.95 -11.51
N ASN A 189 -16.22 -2.91 -12.80
CA ASN A 189 -15.80 -3.93 -13.74
C ASN A 189 -14.28 -3.93 -13.89
N GLY A 190 -13.65 -5.02 -13.44
CA GLY A 190 -12.20 -5.19 -13.47
C GLY A 190 -11.42 -4.36 -12.44
N LEU A 191 -12.07 -3.49 -11.65
CA LEU A 191 -11.40 -2.65 -10.67
C LEU A 191 -10.62 -3.49 -9.64
N LEU A 192 -9.35 -3.12 -9.41
CA LEU A 192 -8.40 -3.80 -8.53
C LEU A 192 -8.12 -5.27 -8.89
N ARG A 193 -8.39 -5.66 -10.15
CA ARG A 193 -8.19 -7.03 -10.67
C ARG A 193 -7.12 -7.14 -11.76
N ASN A 194 -6.31 -6.10 -11.95
CA ASN A 194 -5.21 -6.16 -12.91
C ASN A 194 -4.15 -7.20 -12.49
N PRO A 195 -3.68 -8.09 -13.39
CA PRO A 195 -2.61 -9.05 -13.08
C PRO A 195 -1.33 -8.43 -12.51
N LEU A 196 -1.05 -7.16 -12.83
CA LEU A 196 0.07 -6.41 -12.27
C LEU A 196 -0.01 -6.30 -10.75
N LEU A 197 -1.22 -6.10 -10.20
CA LEU A 197 -1.48 -6.07 -8.76
C LEU A 197 -1.24 -7.45 -8.14
N ILE A 198 -1.65 -8.53 -8.83
CA ILE A 198 -1.42 -9.90 -8.36
C ILE A 198 0.08 -10.22 -8.29
N CYS A 199 0.85 -9.85 -9.32
CA CYS A 199 2.31 -10.02 -9.33
C CYS A 199 2.96 -9.27 -8.16
N ALA A 200 2.57 -8.02 -7.94
CA ALA A 200 3.08 -7.21 -6.84
C ALA A 200 2.69 -7.76 -5.47
N PHE A 201 1.44 -8.21 -5.29
CA PHE A 201 0.97 -8.84 -4.06
C PHE A 201 1.79 -10.10 -3.75
N LYS A 202 1.95 -11.00 -4.73
CA LYS A 202 2.76 -12.21 -4.58
C LYS A 202 4.21 -11.88 -4.23
N HIS A 203 4.81 -10.91 -4.92
CA HIS A 203 6.19 -10.47 -4.67
C HIS A 203 6.40 -9.98 -3.23
N VAL A 204 5.45 -9.18 -2.70
CA VAL A 204 5.52 -8.64 -1.34
C VAL A 204 5.13 -9.68 -0.29
N PHE A 205 3.98 -10.35 -0.43
CA PHE A 205 3.41 -11.16 0.64
C PHE A 205 3.85 -12.62 0.63
N THR A 206 4.27 -13.17 -0.51
CA THR A 206 4.64 -14.60 -0.61
C THR A 206 6.13 -14.77 -0.83
N SER A 207 6.65 -14.42 -1.99
CA SER A 207 8.07 -14.45 -2.31
C SER A 207 8.28 -13.75 -3.66
N PRO A 208 9.39 -13.03 -3.88
CA PRO A 208 9.77 -12.59 -5.22
C PRO A 208 9.84 -13.72 -6.25
N SER A 209 10.17 -14.94 -5.81
CA SER A 209 10.31 -16.10 -6.68
C SER A 209 8.98 -16.74 -7.12
N SER A 210 7.85 -16.41 -6.47
CA SER A 210 6.55 -17.04 -6.76
C SER A 210 5.80 -16.42 -7.94
N VAL A 211 6.34 -15.35 -8.55
CA VAL A 211 5.71 -14.66 -9.68
C VAL A 211 5.88 -15.46 -10.99
N ASP A 212 7.00 -16.17 -11.16
CA ASP A 212 7.34 -16.83 -12.44
C ASP A 212 7.60 -18.35 -12.37
N LYS A 213 7.84 -18.95 -11.19
CA LYS A 213 8.25 -20.36 -11.05
C LYS A 213 7.74 -21.01 -9.76
N GLU A 214 7.86 -22.35 -9.67
CA GLU A 214 7.69 -23.09 -8.41
C GLU A 214 8.50 -22.43 -7.28
N PRO A 215 7.96 -22.33 -6.05
CA PRO A 215 8.58 -21.58 -4.97
C PRO A 215 9.95 -22.18 -4.59
N LYS A 216 11.03 -21.48 -4.92
CA LYS A 216 12.41 -21.83 -4.47
C LYS A 216 12.83 -21.06 -3.20
N ALA A 217 11.85 -20.54 -2.45
CA ALA A 217 12.12 -19.65 -1.33
C ALA A 217 12.76 -20.42 -0.15
N THR A 218 13.92 -19.96 0.31
CA THR A 218 14.58 -20.46 1.54
C THR A 218 14.04 -19.83 2.81
N ARG A 219 13.13 -18.85 2.69
CA ARG A 219 12.49 -18.13 3.81
C ARG A 219 10.98 -18.09 3.59
N SER A 220 10.22 -18.18 4.69
CA SER A 220 8.77 -18.01 4.69
C SER A 220 8.37 -16.63 4.16
N GLY A 221 7.28 -16.55 3.40
CA GLY A 221 6.71 -15.29 2.94
C GLY A 221 6.09 -14.47 4.05
N ASN A 222 5.95 -13.15 3.84
CA ASN A 222 5.36 -12.24 4.82
C ASN A 222 3.95 -12.68 5.26
N ALA A 223 3.10 -13.17 4.35
CA ALA A 223 1.78 -13.70 4.67
C ALA A 223 1.89 -14.89 5.64
N ARG A 224 2.76 -15.86 5.35
CA ARG A 224 2.97 -17.03 6.22
C ARG A 224 3.57 -16.64 7.57
N ILE A 225 4.52 -15.71 7.59
CA ILE A 225 5.17 -15.22 8.81
C ILE A 225 4.15 -14.61 9.77
N HIS A 226 3.13 -13.93 9.26
CA HIS A 226 2.10 -13.28 10.06
C HIS A 226 0.77 -14.05 10.11
N GLY A 227 0.72 -15.27 9.57
CA GLY A 227 -0.51 -16.07 9.56
C GLY A 227 -1.66 -15.46 8.74
N MET A 228 -1.36 -14.59 7.77
CA MET A 228 -2.33 -13.94 6.90
C MET A 228 -2.99 -14.98 5.98
N ARG A 229 -4.29 -15.18 6.15
CA ARG A 229 -5.09 -16.16 5.39
C ARG A 229 -5.91 -15.54 4.26
N SER A 230 -6.15 -14.24 4.35
CA SER A 230 -6.89 -13.48 3.35
C SER A 230 -6.30 -12.09 3.16
N VAL A 231 -6.58 -11.49 2.01
CA VAL A 231 -6.33 -10.07 1.79
C VAL A 231 -7.19 -9.20 2.70
N THR A 232 -6.68 -8.02 3.02
CA THR A 232 -7.39 -6.92 3.69
C THR A 232 -7.49 -5.70 2.76
N ALA A 233 -8.41 -4.78 3.04
CA ALA A 233 -8.49 -3.48 2.34
C ALA A 233 -7.13 -2.79 2.31
N GLY A 234 -6.49 -2.68 3.48
CA GLY A 234 -5.16 -2.08 3.63
C GLY A 234 -4.09 -2.78 2.79
N SER A 235 -4.12 -4.10 2.66
CA SER A 235 -3.17 -4.83 1.82
C SER A 235 -3.36 -4.60 0.33
N ILE A 236 -4.60 -4.49 -0.15
CA ILE A 236 -4.89 -4.19 -1.55
C ILE A 236 -4.48 -2.75 -1.88
N ALA A 237 -4.90 -1.79 -1.05
CA ALA A 237 -4.53 -0.37 -1.18
C ALA A 237 -3.00 -0.17 -1.12
N TYR A 238 -2.33 -0.89 -0.22
CA TYR A 238 -0.87 -0.87 -0.12
C TYR A 238 -0.20 -1.34 -1.41
N ILE A 239 -0.62 -2.48 -1.97
CA ILE A 239 -0.06 -3.01 -3.21
C ILE A 239 -0.32 -2.07 -4.39
N ALA A 240 -1.53 -1.55 -4.54
CA ALA A 240 -1.83 -0.57 -5.57
C ALA A 240 -0.90 0.64 -5.47
N THR A 241 -0.67 1.13 -4.25
CA THR A 241 0.21 2.29 -4.00
C THR A 241 1.67 1.98 -4.31
N GLN A 242 2.16 0.79 -3.94
CA GLN A 242 3.51 0.34 -4.29
C GLN A 242 3.70 0.22 -5.82
N VAL A 243 2.71 -0.31 -6.54
CA VAL A 243 2.74 -0.39 -8.01
C VAL A 243 2.76 0.99 -8.63
N ARG A 244 1.85 1.89 -8.23
CA ARG A 244 1.83 3.29 -8.71
C ARG A 244 3.19 3.95 -8.53
N PHE A 245 3.78 3.80 -7.34
CA PHE A 245 5.09 4.38 -7.04
C PHE A 245 6.22 3.74 -7.84
N ALA A 246 6.18 2.42 -8.09
CA ALA A 246 7.19 1.75 -8.90
C ALA A 246 7.15 2.19 -10.37
N LEU A 247 5.97 2.56 -10.87
CA LEU A 247 5.76 3.05 -12.24
C LEU A 247 6.06 4.53 -12.42
N CYS A 248 5.95 5.36 -11.37
CA CYS A 248 6.16 6.81 -11.47
C CYS A 248 7.65 7.20 -11.56
N SER A 249 7.92 8.44 -11.98
CA SER A 249 9.28 8.98 -12.11
C SER A 249 9.89 9.47 -10.79
N SER A 250 9.05 9.81 -9.79
CA SER A 250 9.51 10.40 -8.54
C SER A 250 10.45 9.49 -7.74
N PRO A 251 11.59 9.97 -7.26
CA PRO A 251 12.54 9.15 -6.50
C PRO A 251 12.10 8.85 -5.06
N VAL A 252 11.17 9.61 -4.49
CA VAL A 252 10.86 9.61 -3.05
C VAL A 252 9.36 9.48 -2.80
N PHE A 253 8.98 8.64 -1.84
CA PHE A 253 7.62 8.66 -1.27
C PHE A 253 7.46 9.94 -0.46
N SER A 254 6.70 10.90 -0.96
CA SER A 254 6.38 12.11 -0.21
C SER A 254 4.94 12.04 0.30
N ARG A 255 4.71 12.59 1.50
CA ARG A 255 3.37 12.78 2.09
C ARG A 255 2.69 14.05 1.55
N THR A 256 3.46 14.97 0.98
CA THR A 256 3.00 16.33 0.62
C THR A 256 3.29 16.71 -0.83
N ASP A 257 3.88 15.81 -1.61
CA ASP A 257 4.15 16.07 -3.02
C ASP A 257 2.87 15.87 -3.83
N MET A 258 2.33 16.95 -4.36
CA MET A 258 1.13 16.92 -5.21
C MET A 258 1.32 16.11 -6.50
N VAL A 259 2.56 15.77 -6.87
CA VAL A 259 2.86 14.87 -8.01
C VAL A 259 2.80 13.40 -7.61
N THR A 260 3.10 13.08 -6.35
CA THR A 260 3.10 11.71 -5.81
C THR A 260 2.27 11.58 -4.55
N ASP A 261 1.06 12.11 -4.60
CA ASP A 261 0.07 12.04 -3.52
C ASP A 261 -0.36 10.59 -3.24
N SER A 262 0.55 9.86 -2.62
CA SER A 262 0.48 8.43 -2.37
C SER A 262 -0.41 8.15 -1.18
N GLU A 263 -0.49 9.10 -0.25
CA GLU A 263 -1.38 9.04 0.90
C GLU A 263 -2.83 9.24 0.47
N ARG A 264 -3.15 10.23 -0.39
CA ARG A 264 -4.52 10.35 -0.92
C ARG A 264 -4.88 9.21 -1.86
N PHE A 265 -3.94 8.73 -2.68
CA PHE A 265 -4.18 7.54 -3.50
C PHE A 265 -4.49 6.30 -2.64
N PHE A 266 -3.71 6.06 -1.60
CA PHE A 266 -3.97 4.98 -0.64
C PHE A 266 -5.32 5.16 0.07
N SER A 267 -5.59 6.38 0.56
CA SER A 267 -6.80 6.69 1.32
C SER A 267 -8.05 6.59 0.47
N SER A 268 -8.04 7.08 -0.77
CA SER A 268 -9.20 6.97 -1.68
C SER A 268 -9.56 5.51 -1.98
N ILE A 269 -8.58 4.63 -2.15
CA ILE A 269 -8.84 3.19 -2.33
C ILE A 269 -9.41 2.60 -1.05
N LEU A 270 -8.86 2.92 0.12
CA LEU A 270 -9.39 2.46 1.39
C LEU A 270 -10.82 2.94 1.61
N GLU A 271 -11.10 4.21 1.35
CA GLU A 271 -12.43 4.80 1.48
C GLU A 271 -13.47 4.06 0.64
N LEU A 272 -13.14 3.69 -0.61
CA LEU A 272 -14.01 2.85 -1.43
C LEU A 272 -14.19 1.46 -0.81
N LEU A 273 -13.09 0.81 -0.39
CA LEU A 273 -13.13 -0.56 0.15
C LEU A 273 -13.80 -0.66 1.53
N GLU A 274 -13.95 0.46 2.23
CA GLU A 274 -14.60 0.55 3.54
C GLU A 274 -15.99 1.19 3.48
N ASP A 275 -16.45 1.63 2.29
CA ASP A 275 -17.78 2.23 2.11
C ASP A 275 -18.87 1.16 2.29
N PRO A 276 -19.78 1.31 3.28
CA PRO A 276 -20.88 0.38 3.48
C PRO A 276 -21.82 0.26 2.27
N ARG A 277 -21.87 1.28 1.41
CA ARG A 277 -22.71 1.28 0.19
C ARG A 277 -22.17 0.33 -0.88
N GLU A 278 -20.86 0.08 -0.87
CA GLU A 278 -20.15 -0.76 -1.83
C GLU A 278 -19.86 -2.17 -1.27
N ALA A 279 -20.46 -2.52 -0.14
CA ALA A 279 -20.12 -3.73 0.62
C ALA A 279 -20.28 -5.02 -0.19
N ARG A 280 -21.21 -5.05 -1.15
CA ARG A 280 -21.43 -6.22 -2.01
C ARG A 280 -20.29 -6.39 -3.01
N GLU A 281 -19.91 -5.32 -3.70
CA GLU A 281 -18.85 -5.27 -4.70
C GLU A 281 -17.49 -5.54 -4.04
N VAL A 282 -17.25 -4.97 -2.86
CA VAL A 282 -16.06 -5.24 -2.04
C VAL A 282 -16.01 -6.71 -1.62
N HIS A 283 -17.13 -7.30 -1.21
CA HIS A 283 -17.18 -8.73 -0.89
C HIS A 283 -16.79 -9.60 -2.09
N ASP A 284 -17.35 -9.31 -3.27
CA ASP A 284 -17.03 -10.03 -4.50
C ASP A 284 -15.56 -9.87 -4.90
N LEU A 285 -14.99 -8.68 -4.70
CA LEU A 285 -13.56 -8.43 -4.87
C LEU A 285 -12.73 -9.30 -3.92
N TYR A 286 -13.08 -9.40 -2.64
CA TYR A 286 -12.37 -10.26 -1.68
C TYR A 286 -12.51 -11.74 -2.02
N VAL A 287 -13.69 -12.19 -2.42
CA VAL A 287 -13.88 -13.58 -2.89
C VAL A 287 -12.98 -13.85 -4.09
N TRP A 288 -12.79 -12.88 -5.00
CA TRP A 288 -11.89 -13.04 -6.14
C TRP A 288 -10.40 -13.08 -5.74
N TRP A 289 -9.95 -12.18 -4.86
CA TRP A 289 -8.56 -12.09 -4.43
C TRP A 289 -8.08 -13.29 -3.62
N ASN A 290 -8.98 -13.96 -2.91
CA ASN A 290 -8.65 -15.09 -2.03
C ASN A 290 -8.77 -16.47 -2.71
N ARG A 291 -8.88 -16.52 -4.04
CA ARG A 291 -8.82 -17.76 -4.84
C ARG A 291 -7.38 -18.21 -5.06
#